data_AF-A0A9W6FJC4-F1
#
_entry.id   AF-A0A9W6FJC4-F1
#
_cell.length_a   1.000
_cell.length_b   1.000
_cell.length_c   1.000
_cell.angle_alpha   90.00
_cell.angle_beta   90.00
_cell.angle_gamma   90.00
#
_symmetry.space_group_name_H-M   'P 1'
#
loop_
_entity.id
_entity.type
_entity.pdbx_description
1 polymer ?
#
loop_
_entity_poly.entity_id
_entity_poly.type
_entity_poly.pdbx_seq_one_letter_code
_entity_poly.pdbx_strand_id
1 'polypeptide(L)'
;MEAGTIIRKSKEYIEKHIDEVLTVAKIAGTVGYSEYHFSRIFRQETGVSVMEYVKSEKLRRASGDIRNGAKIVDTAVKYGWESHNGFTKAFKKEFGYCPALLRAMVMSMKQLGGKNVNEGMTGRPEEHAEKQMLFEKLKEMVLTLNPEEDVRNLEQIYLYACQIYQGMKRYSGDEYITHPLHTALLLADMEAEPETILAGLFCDALKKTEATMKELRKYLPEKTADLIEAKAAEEADMETDILEQVTLLRLAERLHNMKTIEWIDEEQRKKRAAETMEIFLPLAEKTGNHEIAEELKTLAEENL
;
A
#
# COMPACT_ATOMS: atom_id res chain seq x y z
N MET A 1 -33.76 -28.63 -15.23
CA MET A 1 -34.06 -27.40 -14.47
C MET A 1 -33.73 -26.22 -15.36
N GLU A 2 -34.45 -25.09 -15.25
CA GLU A 2 -34.04 -23.86 -15.93
C GLU A 2 -32.69 -23.36 -15.41
N ALA A 3 -31.88 -22.75 -16.28
CA ALA A 3 -30.53 -22.26 -15.95
C ALA A 3 -30.55 -21.36 -14.70
N GLY A 4 -31.48 -20.41 -14.61
CA GLY A 4 -31.62 -19.53 -13.45
C GLY A 4 -31.88 -20.28 -12.13
N THR A 5 -32.65 -21.37 -12.16
CA THR A 5 -32.88 -22.21 -10.97
C THR A 5 -31.61 -22.96 -10.53
N ILE A 6 -30.81 -23.42 -11.50
CA ILE A 6 -29.53 -24.09 -11.24
C ILE A 6 -28.57 -23.12 -10.55
N ILE A 7 -28.43 -21.90 -11.09
CA ILE A 7 -27.54 -20.88 -10.54
C ILE A 7 -27.98 -20.46 -9.14
N ARG A 8 -29.27 -20.22 -8.93
CA ARG A 8 -29.80 -19.85 -7.61
C ARG A 8 -29.48 -20.91 -6.56
N LYS A 9 -29.80 -22.19 -6.83
CA LYS A 9 -29.48 -23.30 -5.91
C LYS A 9 -27.98 -23.44 -5.63
N SER A 10 -27.16 -23.22 -6.66
CA SER A 10 -25.70 -23.29 -6.53
C SER A 10 -25.15 -22.17 -5.65
N LYS A 11 -25.66 -20.94 -5.82
CA LYS A 11 -25.29 -19.79 -4.96
C LYS A 11 -25.73 -20.01 -3.51
N GLU A 12 -26.95 -20.49 -3.29
CA GLU A 12 -27.45 -20.83 -1.94
C GLU A 12 -26.59 -21.90 -1.26
N TYR A 13 -26.10 -22.89 -2.03
CA TYR A 13 -25.19 -23.89 -1.50
C TYR A 13 -23.83 -23.29 -1.14
N ILE A 14 -23.25 -22.47 -2.03
CA ILE A 14 -21.97 -21.78 -1.78
C ILE A 14 -22.06 -20.93 -0.50
N GLU A 15 -23.12 -20.15 -0.33
CA GLU A 15 -23.32 -19.30 0.84
C GLU A 15 -23.40 -20.08 2.15
N LYS A 16 -24.05 -21.26 2.14
CA LYS A 16 -24.18 -22.13 3.32
C LYS A 16 -22.90 -22.85 3.70
N HIS A 17 -22.02 -23.08 2.74
CA HIS A 17 -20.80 -23.88 2.90
C HIS A 17 -19.53 -23.05 2.64
N ILE A 18 -19.59 -21.73 2.81
CA ILE A 18 -18.50 -20.82 2.45
C ILE A 18 -17.25 -21.00 3.31
N ASP A 19 -17.42 -21.48 4.54
CA ASP A 19 -16.35 -21.79 5.49
C ASP A 19 -15.69 -23.17 5.22
N GLU A 20 -16.18 -23.93 4.23
CA GLU A 20 -15.65 -25.23 3.85
C GLU A 20 -14.74 -25.17 2.61
N VAL A 21 -14.02 -26.27 2.35
CA VAL A 21 -13.32 -26.48 1.08
C VAL A 21 -14.33 -26.83 -0.01
N LEU A 22 -14.70 -25.82 -0.79
CA LEU A 22 -15.59 -25.95 -1.94
C LEU A 22 -14.81 -26.31 -3.21
N THR A 23 -15.39 -27.20 -4.02
CA THR A 23 -14.89 -27.57 -5.35
C THR A 23 -16.03 -27.51 -6.36
N VAL A 24 -15.69 -27.37 -7.65
CA VAL A 24 -16.68 -27.40 -8.74
C VAL A 24 -17.48 -28.71 -8.70
N ALA A 25 -16.81 -29.85 -8.47
CA ALA A 25 -17.43 -31.16 -8.29
C ALA A 25 -18.53 -31.17 -7.22
N LYS A 26 -18.23 -30.65 -6.01
CA LYS A 26 -19.20 -30.59 -4.91
C LYS A 26 -20.42 -29.76 -5.30
N ILE A 27 -20.21 -28.57 -5.87
CA ILE A 27 -21.29 -27.64 -6.21
C ILE A 27 -22.15 -28.23 -7.34
N ALA A 28 -21.52 -28.75 -8.41
CA ALA A 28 -22.20 -29.35 -9.55
C ALA A 28 -23.06 -30.58 -9.14
N GLY A 29 -22.56 -31.37 -8.19
CA GLY A 29 -23.28 -32.52 -7.63
C GLY A 29 -24.62 -32.16 -6.98
N THR A 30 -24.72 -30.99 -6.35
CA THR A 30 -25.95 -30.53 -5.67
C THR A 30 -27.11 -30.26 -6.63
N VAL A 31 -26.78 -29.95 -7.88
CA VAL A 31 -27.74 -29.65 -8.95
C VAL A 31 -27.85 -30.79 -9.96
N GLY A 32 -27.10 -31.89 -9.78
CA GLY A 32 -27.17 -33.09 -10.62
C GLY A 32 -26.51 -32.95 -11.99
N TYR A 33 -25.47 -32.12 -12.11
CA TYR A 33 -24.77 -31.87 -13.37
C TYR A 33 -23.30 -32.31 -13.32
N SER A 34 -22.74 -32.65 -14.49
CA SER A 34 -21.29 -32.83 -14.63
C SER A 34 -20.56 -31.50 -14.45
N GLU A 35 -19.33 -31.54 -13.95
CA GLU A 35 -18.50 -30.34 -13.70
C GLU A 35 -18.36 -29.45 -14.93
N TYR A 36 -18.14 -30.06 -16.09
CA TYR A 36 -17.95 -29.36 -17.36
C TYR A 36 -19.22 -28.59 -17.77
N HIS A 37 -20.37 -29.27 -17.76
CA HIS A 37 -21.63 -28.66 -18.17
C HIS A 37 -22.07 -27.56 -17.19
N PHE A 38 -21.93 -27.84 -15.90
CA PHE A 38 -22.22 -26.88 -14.84
C PHE A 38 -21.35 -25.62 -14.96
N SER A 39 -20.03 -25.77 -15.13
CA SER A 39 -19.11 -24.63 -15.24
C SER A 39 -19.43 -23.73 -16.42
N ARG A 40 -19.82 -24.33 -17.56
CA ARG A 40 -20.22 -23.58 -18.76
C ARG A 40 -21.49 -22.77 -18.52
N ILE A 41 -22.54 -23.39 -17.97
CA ILE A 41 -23.78 -22.67 -17.63
C ILE A 41 -23.50 -21.58 -16.60
N PHE A 42 -22.75 -21.89 -15.55
CA PHE A 42 -22.43 -20.92 -14.49
C PHE A 42 -21.73 -19.69 -15.03
N ARG A 43 -20.70 -19.87 -15.87
CA ARG A 43 -19.99 -18.74 -16.47
C ARG A 43 -20.86 -17.95 -17.44
N GLN A 44 -21.70 -18.62 -18.23
CA GLN A 44 -22.62 -17.96 -19.16
C GLN A 44 -23.63 -17.06 -18.42
N GLU A 45 -24.12 -17.52 -17.27
CA GLU A 45 -25.13 -16.79 -16.48
C GLU A 45 -24.54 -15.74 -15.53
N THR A 46 -23.33 -15.96 -15.01
CA THR A 46 -22.72 -15.08 -13.98
C THR A 46 -21.58 -14.21 -14.50
N GLY A 47 -21.07 -14.49 -15.70
CA GLY A 47 -19.90 -13.81 -16.28
C GLY A 47 -18.54 -14.30 -15.74
N VAL A 48 -18.52 -15.03 -14.62
CA VAL A 48 -17.29 -15.46 -13.94
C VAL A 48 -17.24 -16.98 -13.77
N SER A 49 -16.04 -17.52 -13.51
CA SER A 49 -15.92 -18.94 -13.18
C SER A 49 -16.54 -19.24 -11.81
N VAL A 50 -16.91 -20.51 -11.58
CA VAL A 50 -17.45 -20.97 -10.29
C VAL A 50 -16.50 -20.64 -9.14
N MET A 51 -15.20 -20.93 -9.31
CA MET A 51 -14.22 -20.71 -8.24
C MET A 51 -13.89 -19.23 -8.03
N GLU A 52 -13.99 -18.40 -9.07
CA GLU A 52 -13.84 -16.95 -8.92
C GLU A 52 -15.02 -16.35 -8.17
N TYR A 53 -16.25 -16.84 -8.43
CA TYR A 53 -17.42 -16.49 -7.62
C TYR A 53 -17.26 -16.89 -6.15
N VAL A 54 -16.79 -18.12 -5.88
CA VAL A 54 -16.52 -18.58 -4.51
C VAL A 54 -15.46 -17.70 -3.84
N LYS A 55 -14.40 -17.33 -4.55
CA LYS A 55 -13.35 -16.44 -4.02
C LYS A 55 -13.91 -15.06 -3.64
N SER A 56 -14.70 -14.45 -4.52
CA SER A 56 -15.37 -13.16 -4.24
C SER A 56 -16.27 -13.24 -3.00
N GLU A 57 -17.08 -14.30 -2.86
CA GLU A 57 -17.96 -14.43 -1.69
C GLU A 57 -17.16 -14.66 -0.38
N LYS A 58 -16.05 -15.42 -0.43
CA LYS A 58 -15.14 -15.56 0.71
C LYS A 58 -14.53 -14.22 1.13
N LEU A 59 -14.09 -13.40 0.17
CA LEU A 59 -13.57 -12.05 0.43
C LEU A 59 -14.65 -11.14 1.03
N ARG A 60 -15.90 -11.26 0.57
CA ARG A 60 -17.05 -10.50 1.10
C ARG A 60 -17.33 -10.85 2.56
N ARG A 61 -17.26 -12.13 2.92
CA ARG A 61 -17.38 -12.60 4.29
C ARG A 61 -16.21 -12.15 5.17
N ALA A 62 -14.99 -12.30 4.67
CA ALA A 62 -13.78 -11.81 5.32
C ALA A 62 -13.85 -10.31 5.63
N SER A 63 -14.33 -9.51 4.68
CA SER A 63 -14.58 -8.07 4.85
C SER A 63 -15.57 -7.80 5.99
N GLY A 64 -16.63 -8.60 6.11
CA GLY A 64 -17.57 -8.53 7.24
C GLY A 64 -16.91 -8.84 8.59
N ASP A 65 -16.12 -9.90 8.66
CA ASP A 65 -15.41 -10.30 9.89
C ASP A 65 -14.41 -9.24 10.33
N ILE A 66 -13.63 -8.67 9.39
CA ILE A 66 -12.67 -7.60 9.66
C ILE A 66 -13.40 -6.35 10.17
N ARG A 67 -14.55 -5.98 9.57
CA ARG A 67 -15.40 -4.88 10.10
C ARG A 67 -15.90 -5.13 11.52
N ASN A 68 -16.07 -6.38 11.90
CA ASN A 68 -16.47 -6.76 13.25
C ASN A 68 -15.27 -6.88 14.21
N GLY A 69 -14.04 -6.66 13.73
CA GLY A 69 -12.83 -6.62 14.53
C GLY A 69 -12.00 -7.91 14.50
N ALA A 70 -12.30 -8.85 13.60
CA ALA A 70 -11.44 -10.02 13.41
C ALA A 70 -10.03 -9.60 12.97
N LYS A 71 -9.02 -10.37 13.39
CA LYS A 71 -7.65 -10.18 12.89
C LYS A 71 -7.56 -10.60 11.44
N ILE A 72 -6.78 -9.87 10.66
CA ILE A 72 -6.65 -10.10 9.21
C ILE A 72 -6.03 -11.47 8.92
N VAL A 73 -4.98 -11.85 9.65
CA VAL A 73 -4.30 -13.14 9.50
C VAL A 73 -5.26 -14.31 9.80
N ASP A 74 -5.96 -14.26 10.93
CA ASP A 74 -6.95 -15.28 11.30
C ASP A 74 -8.07 -15.38 10.26
N THR A 75 -8.49 -14.24 9.72
CA THR A 75 -9.52 -14.18 8.67
C THR A 75 -9.03 -14.80 7.37
N ALA A 76 -7.80 -14.52 6.95
CA ALA A 76 -7.19 -15.12 5.77
C ALA A 76 -7.14 -16.65 5.88
N VAL A 77 -6.66 -17.15 7.02
CA VAL A 77 -6.58 -18.60 7.31
C VAL A 77 -7.99 -19.22 7.34
N LYS A 78 -8.94 -18.59 8.04
CA LYS A 78 -10.34 -19.06 8.13
C LYS A 78 -10.95 -19.33 6.75
N TYR A 79 -10.70 -18.44 5.79
CA TYR A 79 -11.27 -18.58 4.46
C TYR A 79 -10.37 -19.34 3.46
N GLY A 80 -9.26 -19.90 3.93
CA GLY A 80 -8.43 -20.84 3.17
C GLY A 80 -7.39 -20.19 2.27
N TRP A 81 -6.89 -19.01 2.63
CA TRP A 81 -5.67 -18.45 2.02
C TRP A 81 -4.43 -18.99 2.72
N GLU A 82 -3.47 -19.48 1.92
CA GLU A 82 -2.21 -20.04 2.41
C GLU A 82 -1.22 -18.97 2.88
N SER A 83 -1.38 -17.73 2.41
CA SER A 83 -0.52 -16.62 2.77
C SER A 83 -1.30 -15.33 2.96
N HIS A 84 -0.81 -14.50 3.89
CA HIS A 84 -1.34 -13.15 4.11
C HIS A 84 -1.29 -12.31 2.83
N ASN A 85 -0.17 -12.34 2.09
CA ASN A 85 -0.01 -11.57 0.85
C ASN A 85 -1.02 -12.01 -0.24
N GLY A 86 -1.23 -13.33 -0.40
CA GLY A 86 -2.22 -13.85 -1.34
C GLY A 86 -3.65 -13.40 -1.00
N PHE A 87 -3.97 -13.28 0.28
CA PHE A 87 -5.24 -12.72 0.75
C PHE A 87 -5.34 -11.23 0.46
N THR A 88 -4.33 -10.45 0.84
CA THR A 88 -4.28 -8.99 0.65
C THR A 88 -4.43 -8.60 -0.83
N LYS A 89 -3.68 -9.23 -1.75
CA LYS A 89 -3.80 -8.98 -3.19
C LYS A 89 -5.21 -9.30 -3.71
N ALA A 90 -5.79 -10.43 -3.29
CA ALA A 90 -7.13 -10.82 -3.70
C ALA A 90 -8.19 -9.85 -3.17
N PHE A 91 -8.06 -9.43 -1.90
CA PHE A 91 -8.95 -8.48 -1.24
C PHE A 91 -8.90 -7.10 -1.90
N LYS A 92 -7.69 -6.59 -2.20
CA LYS A 92 -7.51 -5.33 -2.93
C LYS A 92 -8.12 -5.38 -4.33
N LYS A 93 -7.92 -6.48 -5.06
CA LYS A 93 -8.55 -6.69 -6.37
C LYS A 93 -10.08 -6.64 -6.31
N GLU A 94 -10.69 -7.16 -5.24
CA GLU A 94 -12.14 -7.23 -5.08
C GLU A 94 -12.76 -5.90 -4.61
N PHE A 95 -12.15 -5.24 -3.63
CA PHE A 95 -12.74 -4.07 -2.96
C PHE A 95 -12.11 -2.73 -3.31
N GLY A 96 -10.97 -2.73 -4.01
CA GLY A 96 -10.20 -1.52 -4.33
C GLY A 96 -9.28 -1.04 -3.19
N TYR A 97 -9.31 -1.67 -2.01
CA TYR A 97 -8.48 -1.31 -0.85
C TYR A 97 -8.02 -2.54 -0.06
N CYS A 98 -6.95 -2.45 0.72
CA CYS A 98 -6.49 -3.57 1.53
C CYS A 98 -7.36 -3.85 2.78
N PRO A 99 -7.33 -5.08 3.29
CA PRO A 99 -8.00 -5.45 4.54
C PRO A 99 -7.48 -4.65 5.75
N ALA A 100 -6.22 -4.19 5.71
CA ALA A 100 -5.63 -3.32 6.73
C ALA A 100 -6.32 -1.95 6.78
N LEU A 101 -6.56 -1.32 5.62
CA LEU A 101 -7.30 -0.06 5.54
C LEU A 101 -8.72 -0.22 6.07
N LEU A 102 -9.42 -1.29 5.71
CA LEU A 102 -10.76 -1.58 6.26
C LEU A 102 -10.73 -1.70 7.79
N ARG A 103 -9.73 -2.39 8.33
CA ARG A 103 -9.55 -2.55 9.77
C ARG A 103 -9.24 -1.21 10.45
N ALA A 104 -8.37 -0.39 9.86
CA ALA A 104 -8.05 0.94 10.34
C ALA A 104 -9.29 1.83 10.33
N MET A 105 -10.05 1.91 9.23
CA MET A 105 -11.30 2.65 9.15
C MET A 105 -12.28 2.24 10.24
N VAL A 106 -12.42 0.94 10.51
CA VAL A 106 -13.29 0.41 11.58
C VAL A 106 -12.78 0.79 12.98
N MET A 107 -11.47 0.74 13.20
CA MET A 107 -10.85 1.15 14.46
C MET A 107 -11.00 2.65 14.69
N SER A 108 -10.73 3.46 13.66
CA SER A 108 -10.91 4.91 13.66
C SER A 108 -12.39 5.28 13.86
N MET A 109 -13.34 4.59 13.23
CA MET A 109 -14.78 4.80 13.47
C MET A 109 -15.19 4.45 14.90
N LYS A 110 -14.58 3.44 15.53
CA LYS A 110 -14.79 3.14 16.96
C LYS A 110 -14.14 4.17 17.87
N GLN A 111 -13.04 4.80 17.44
CA GLN A 111 -12.37 5.90 18.17
C GLN A 111 -12.98 7.28 17.90
N LEU A 112 -13.76 7.45 16.83
CA LEU A 112 -14.52 8.67 16.46
C LEU A 112 -15.69 8.99 17.41
N GLY A 113 -15.65 8.45 18.63
CA GLY A 113 -16.09 9.18 19.83
C GLY A 113 -15.17 10.36 20.21
N GLY A 114 -14.13 10.68 19.42
CA GLY A 114 -13.38 11.93 19.57
C GLY A 114 -12.15 12.06 18.66
N LYS A 115 -12.24 13.04 17.75
CA LYS A 115 -11.16 13.69 16.95
C LYS A 115 -10.76 13.02 15.62
N ASN A 116 -10.83 13.85 14.59
CA ASN A 116 -10.55 13.56 13.18
C ASN A 116 -9.07 13.24 12.97
N VAL A 117 -8.81 12.09 12.36
CA VAL A 117 -7.51 11.76 11.73
C VAL A 117 -7.84 11.46 10.28
N ASN A 118 -7.78 12.46 9.40
CA ASN A 118 -8.02 12.24 7.97
C ASN A 118 -7.40 13.35 7.11
N GLU A 119 -6.09 13.26 6.89
CA GLU A 119 -5.39 13.90 5.78
C GLU A 119 -4.38 12.87 5.25
N GLY A 120 -4.81 12.06 4.26
CA GLY A 120 -4.02 10.99 3.63
C GLY A 120 -3.37 11.44 2.31
N MET A 121 -3.32 10.55 1.31
CA MET A 121 -2.68 10.75 -0.01
C MET A 121 -3.09 12.04 -0.76
N THR A 122 -4.25 12.65 -0.46
CA THR A 122 -4.75 13.89 -1.08
C THR A 122 -4.67 15.12 -0.16
N GLY A 123 -4.22 14.95 1.09
CA GLY A 123 -4.03 16.06 2.03
C GLY A 123 -2.73 16.81 1.82
N ARG A 124 -2.67 18.08 2.26
CA ARG A 124 -1.38 18.75 2.44
C ARG A 124 -0.64 18.08 3.61
N PRO A 125 0.70 17.94 3.56
CA PRO A 125 1.45 17.48 4.72
C PRO A 125 1.22 18.44 5.90
N GLU A 126 1.17 17.92 7.13
CA GLU A 126 1.09 18.76 8.32
C GLU A 126 2.38 19.59 8.44
N GLU A 127 2.27 20.89 8.13
CA GLU A 127 3.39 21.84 8.22
C GLU A 127 3.80 22.05 9.67
N HIS A 128 5.10 22.17 9.93
CA HIS A 128 5.68 22.29 11.27
C HIS A 128 5.33 21.15 12.25
N ALA A 129 4.87 20.01 11.73
CA ALA A 129 4.63 18.83 12.54
C ALA A 129 5.91 18.41 13.27
N GLU A 130 5.78 18.15 14.56
CA GLU A 130 6.90 17.64 15.35
C GLU A 130 7.28 16.24 14.83
N LYS A 131 8.58 16.03 14.58
CA LYS A 131 9.10 14.75 14.07
C LYS A 131 8.67 13.53 14.90
N GLN A 132 8.43 13.71 16.20
CA GLN A 132 7.96 12.64 17.07
C GLN A 132 6.51 12.24 16.73
N MET A 133 5.63 13.21 16.48
CA MET A 133 4.24 12.94 16.10
C MET A 133 4.16 12.22 14.75
N LEU A 134 4.93 12.67 13.77
CA LEU A 134 5.02 12.01 12.46
C LEU A 134 5.55 10.57 12.60
N PHE A 135 6.52 10.35 13.48
CA PHE A 135 7.04 9.01 13.75
C PHE A 135 6.02 8.10 14.44
N GLU A 136 5.28 8.59 15.44
CA GLU A 136 4.22 7.79 16.08
C GLU A 136 3.12 7.42 15.08
N LYS A 137 2.72 8.34 14.20
CA LYS A 137 1.78 8.05 13.10
C LYS A 137 2.33 6.97 12.17
N LEU A 138 3.59 7.09 11.75
CA LEU A 138 4.23 6.10 10.89
C LEU A 138 4.30 4.74 11.58
N LYS A 139 4.63 4.70 12.87
CA LYS A 139 4.69 3.50 13.69
C LYS A 139 3.33 2.82 13.80
N GLU A 140 2.25 3.56 14.04
CA GLU A 140 0.89 3.00 14.02
C GLU A 140 0.54 2.41 12.65
N MET A 141 0.87 3.08 11.56
CA MET A 141 0.60 2.61 10.21
C MET A 141 1.39 1.34 9.88
N VAL A 142 2.70 1.33 10.15
CA VAL A 142 3.57 0.17 9.92
C VAL A 142 3.11 -1.03 10.74
N LEU A 143 2.76 -0.85 12.02
CA LEU A 143 2.22 -1.92 12.87
C LEU A 143 0.85 -2.43 12.40
N THR A 144 0.04 -1.55 11.80
CA THR A 144 -1.26 -1.93 11.25
C THR A 144 -1.10 -2.77 9.98
N LEU A 145 -0.13 -2.42 9.14
CA LEU A 145 0.21 -3.16 7.93
C LEU A 145 0.93 -4.47 8.26
N ASN A 146 1.80 -4.47 9.27
CA ASN A 146 2.68 -5.57 9.64
C ASN A 146 2.69 -5.80 11.17
N PRO A 147 1.67 -6.48 11.73
CA PRO A 147 1.51 -6.63 13.18
C PRO A 147 2.61 -7.42 13.90
N GLU A 148 3.38 -8.21 13.15
CA GLU A 148 4.48 -9.04 13.67
C GLU A 148 5.82 -8.29 13.68
N GLU A 149 5.87 -7.05 13.19
CA GLU A 149 7.09 -6.23 13.13
C GLU A 149 7.54 -5.82 14.55
N ASP A 150 8.82 -6.00 14.87
CA ASP A 150 9.36 -5.60 16.17
C ASP A 150 9.47 -4.07 16.25
N VAL A 151 8.61 -3.46 17.06
CA VAL A 151 8.60 -2.02 17.34
C VAL A 151 9.98 -1.48 17.73
N ARG A 152 10.79 -2.28 18.45
CA ARG A 152 12.13 -1.84 18.90
C ARG A 152 13.07 -1.62 17.71
N ASN A 153 12.93 -2.41 16.65
CA ASN A 153 13.71 -2.23 15.44
C ASN A 153 13.31 -0.93 14.74
N LEU A 154 12.00 -0.62 14.66
CA LEU A 154 11.52 0.61 14.04
C LEU A 154 12.01 1.88 14.77
N GLU A 155 11.98 1.87 16.10
CA GLU A 155 12.52 2.97 16.92
C GLU A 155 14.02 3.16 16.70
N GLN A 156 14.80 2.07 16.63
CA GLN A 156 16.24 2.15 16.37
C GLN A 156 16.54 2.71 14.97
N ILE A 157 15.79 2.26 13.95
CA ILE A 157 15.91 2.75 12.58
C ILE A 157 15.58 4.25 12.52
N TYR A 158 14.52 4.68 13.19
CA TYR A 158 14.12 6.09 13.25
C TYR A 158 15.16 6.98 13.95
N LEU A 159 15.69 6.53 15.09
CA LEU A 159 16.74 7.27 15.80
C LEU A 159 17.98 7.43 14.93
N TYR A 160 18.34 6.40 14.17
CA TYR A 160 19.44 6.47 13.22
C TYR A 160 19.14 7.45 12.06
N ALA A 161 17.92 7.44 11.52
CA ALA A 161 17.49 8.44 10.54
C ALA A 161 17.61 9.87 11.10
N CYS A 162 17.16 10.11 12.34
CA CYS A 162 17.31 11.41 13.01
C CYS A 162 18.77 11.84 13.13
N GLN A 163 19.68 10.90 13.40
CA GLN A 163 21.10 11.16 13.52
C GLN A 163 21.72 11.59 12.19
N ILE A 164 21.45 10.88 11.08
CA ILE A 164 22.07 11.19 9.79
C ILE A 164 21.59 12.52 9.20
N TYR A 165 20.36 12.95 9.52
CA TYR A 165 19.79 14.22 9.07
C TYR A 165 19.95 15.34 10.11
N GLN A 166 20.70 15.12 11.20
CA GLN A 166 20.82 16.06 12.31
C GLN A 166 21.39 17.40 11.84
N GLY A 167 20.76 18.50 12.27
CA GLY A 167 21.19 19.87 11.94
C GLY A 167 20.81 20.34 10.53
N MET A 168 20.33 19.45 9.67
CA MET A 168 19.83 19.82 8.35
C MET A 168 18.42 20.42 8.42
N LYS A 169 18.14 21.36 7.53
CA LYS A 169 16.86 22.08 7.45
C LYS A 169 16.24 21.99 6.06
N ARG A 170 14.91 21.90 6.01
CA ARG A 170 14.13 22.11 4.78
C ARG A 170 14.07 23.61 4.45
N TYR A 171 13.67 23.92 3.23
CA TYR A 171 13.39 25.32 2.83
C TYR A 171 12.29 25.98 3.68
N SER A 172 11.36 25.19 4.25
CA SER A 172 10.36 25.66 5.22
C SER A 172 10.94 26.05 6.59
N GLY A 173 12.19 25.69 6.88
CA GLY A 173 12.81 25.86 8.21
C GLY A 173 12.63 24.65 9.15
N ASP A 174 11.84 23.65 8.77
CA ASP A 174 11.64 22.41 9.52
C ASP A 174 12.91 21.56 9.57
N GLU A 175 13.02 20.69 10.57
CA GLU A 175 14.07 19.66 10.60
C GLU A 175 13.98 18.77 9.36
N TYR A 176 15.11 18.46 8.73
CA TYR A 176 15.09 17.75 7.45
C TYR A 176 14.43 16.37 7.52
N ILE A 177 14.52 15.68 8.65
CA ILE A 177 13.91 14.37 8.91
C ILE A 177 12.38 14.35 8.68
N THR A 178 11.69 15.50 8.77
CA THR A 178 10.25 15.56 8.49
C THR A 178 9.92 15.19 7.04
N HIS A 179 10.83 15.43 6.09
CA HIS A 179 10.65 15.02 4.70
C HIS A 179 10.68 13.50 4.53
N PRO A 180 11.76 12.78 4.92
CA PRO A 180 11.76 11.32 4.87
C PRO A 180 10.60 10.68 5.66
N LEU A 181 10.19 11.26 6.80
CA LEU A 181 9.01 10.80 7.55
C LEU A 181 7.73 10.93 6.73
N HIS A 182 7.49 12.07 6.09
CA HIS A 182 6.34 12.23 5.21
C HIS A 182 6.40 11.32 3.98
N THR A 183 7.59 11.11 3.40
CA THR A 183 7.77 10.15 2.30
C THR A 183 7.41 8.73 2.75
N ALA A 184 7.87 8.31 3.93
CA ALA A 184 7.51 7.01 4.52
C ALA A 184 6.02 6.90 4.84
N LEU A 185 5.39 7.96 5.34
CA LEU A 185 3.94 8.02 5.57
C LEU A 185 3.15 7.89 4.27
N LEU A 186 3.56 8.58 3.20
CA LEU A 186 2.95 8.41 1.88
C LEU A 186 3.10 6.97 1.40
N LEU A 187 4.27 6.36 1.52
CA LEU A 187 4.47 4.96 1.16
C LEU A 187 3.61 4.01 1.98
N ALA A 188 3.40 4.30 3.26
CA ALA A 188 2.50 3.55 4.11
C ALA A 188 1.02 3.74 3.70
N ASP A 189 0.62 4.97 3.33
CA ASP A 189 -0.71 5.27 2.76
C ASP A 189 -0.93 4.54 1.43
N MET A 190 0.14 4.38 0.65
CA MET A 190 0.15 3.63 -0.61
C MET A 190 0.24 2.11 -0.40
N GLU A 191 0.29 1.67 0.87
CA GLU A 191 0.37 0.26 1.29
C GLU A 191 1.62 -0.45 0.73
N ALA A 192 2.74 0.27 0.62
CA ALA A 192 4.00 -0.30 0.19
C ALA A 192 4.50 -1.40 1.15
N GLU A 193 5.39 -2.27 0.67
CA GLU A 193 6.02 -3.28 1.52
C GLU A 193 6.83 -2.60 2.65
N PRO A 194 6.89 -3.20 3.87
CA PRO A 194 7.60 -2.59 5.00
C PRO A 194 9.04 -2.19 4.65
N GLU A 195 9.76 -3.00 3.87
CA GLU A 195 11.11 -2.66 3.41
C GLU A 195 11.14 -1.36 2.59
N THR A 196 10.14 -1.11 1.75
CA THR A 196 9.98 0.11 0.95
C THR A 196 9.60 1.31 1.84
N ILE A 197 8.68 1.13 2.78
CA ILE A 197 8.31 2.18 3.75
C ILE A 197 9.55 2.65 4.53
N LEU A 198 10.33 1.70 5.04
CA LEU A 198 11.56 1.99 5.77
C LEU A 198 12.61 2.65 4.86
N ALA A 199 12.72 2.25 3.59
CA ALA A 199 13.60 2.91 2.63
C ALA A 199 13.20 4.39 2.41
N GLY A 200 11.93 4.73 2.56
CA GLY A 200 11.41 6.10 2.57
C GLY A 200 12.09 7.00 3.62
N LEU A 201 12.41 6.47 4.81
CA LEU A 201 13.13 7.21 5.86
C LEU A 201 14.56 7.58 5.48
N PHE A 202 15.10 6.99 4.42
CA PHE A 202 16.49 7.17 3.96
C PHE A 202 16.55 7.61 2.49
N CYS A 203 15.45 8.12 1.92
CA CYS A 203 15.33 8.42 0.49
C CYS A 203 16.43 9.36 -0.05
N ASP A 204 16.93 10.24 0.81
CA ASP A 204 17.98 11.22 0.53
C ASP A 204 19.32 10.93 1.22
N ALA A 205 19.44 9.82 1.97
CA ALA A 205 20.58 9.57 2.85
C ALA A 205 21.92 9.61 2.08
N LEU A 206 22.02 8.86 0.98
CA LEU A 206 23.24 8.80 0.17
C LEU A 206 23.51 10.08 -0.65
N LYS A 207 22.51 10.95 -0.84
CA LYS A 207 22.62 12.15 -1.69
C LYS A 207 22.90 13.41 -0.88
N LYS A 208 22.44 13.48 0.37
CA LYS A 208 22.39 14.71 1.17
C LYS A 208 23.14 14.62 2.50
N THR A 209 23.59 13.44 2.89
CA THR A 209 24.30 13.20 4.15
C THR A 209 25.64 12.52 3.88
N GLU A 210 26.45 12.34 4.93
CA GLU A 210 27.71 11.58 4.86
C GLU A 210 27.53 10.06 5.03
N ALA A 211 26.29 9.59 5.19
CA ALA A 211 26.00 8.18 5.42
C ALA A 211 26.46 7.31 4.24
N THR A 212 27.07 6.17 4.55
CA THR A 212 27.52 5.18 3.56
C THR A 212 26.64 3.93 3.56
N MET A 213 26.57 3.21 2.43
CA MET A 213 25.88 1.92 2.37
C MET A 213 26.37 0.91 3.43
N LYS A 214 27.67 0.96 3.73
CA LYS A 214 28.29 0.13 4.78
C LYS A 214 27.74 0.44 6.17
N GLU A 215 27.38 1.69 6.45
CA GLU A 215 26.78 2.09 7.73
C GLU A 215 25.29 1.81 7.74
N LEU A 216 24.58 2.12 6.65
CA LEU A 216 23.14 1.84 6.51
C LEU A 216 22.85 0.34 6.75
N ARG A 217 23.62 -0.57 6.15
CA ARG A 217 23.47 -2.03 6.32
C ARG A 217 23.68 -2.53 7.77
N LYS A 218 24.22 -1.71 8.69
CA LYS A 218 24.33 -2.09 10.11
C LYS A 218 23.03 -1.89 10.90
N TYR A 219 22.20 -0.95 10.46
CA TYR A 219 20.99 -0.53 11.17
C TYR A 219 19.71 -0.94 10.44
N LEU A 220 19.80 -1.19 9.14
CA LEU A 220 18.65 -1.52 8.29
C LEU A 220 18.53 -3.02 8.04
N PRO A 221 17.30 -3.55 7.92
CA PRO A 221 17.06 -4.85 7.33
C PRO A 221 17.72 -4.95 5.95
N GLU A 222 18.19 -6.14 5.59
CA GLU A 222 18.95 -6.39 4.35
C GLU A 222 18.20 -5.90 3.11
N LYS A 223 16.93 -6.29 2.97
CA LYS A 223 16.07 -5.85 1.86
C LYS A 223 15.90 -4.33 1.77
N THR A 224 15.75 -3.65 2.92
CA THR A 224 15.64 -2.18 2.94
C THR A 224 16.92 -1.54 2.42
N ALA A 225 18.08 -2.06 2.83
CA ALA A 225 19.35 -1.56 2.34
C ALA A 225 19.52 -1.82 0.83
N ASP A 226 19.10 -3.00 0.35
CA ASP A 226 19.14 -3.34 -1.07
C ASP A 226 18.26 -2.38 -1.90
N LEU A 227 17.07 -1.99 -1.41
CA LEU A 227 16.23 -0.99 -2.07
C LEU A 227 16.88 0.40 -2.15
N ILE A 228 17.56 0.83 -1.09
CA ILE A 228 18.27 2.13 -1.07
C ILE A 228 19.43 2.11 -2.07
N GLU A 229 20.16 1.00 -2.14
CA GLU A 229 21.25 0.78 -3.10
C GLU A 229 20.72 0.75 -4.53
N ALA A 230 19.65 -0.01 -4.78
CA ALA A 230 18.97 -0.10 -6.06
C ALA A 230 18.44 1.26 -6.52
N LYS A 231 17.87 2.08 -5.62
CA LYS A 231 17.46 3.45 -5.94
C LYS A 231 18.62 4.34 -6.39
N ALA A 232 19.83 4.10 -5.86
CA ALA A 232 21.04 4.84 -6.23
C ALA A 232 21.67 4.35 -7.54
N ALA A 233 21.39 3.11 -7.95
CA ALA A 233 21.85 2.51 -9.20
C ALA A 233 21.02 2.95 -10.43
N GLU A 234 21.57 2.72 -11.63
CA GLU A 234 20.87 2.91 -12.91
C GLU A 234 19.79 1.82 -13.11
N GLU A 235 18.66 2.18 -13.73
CA GLU A 235 17.46 1.33 -13.77
C GLU A 235 17.55 0.09 -14.68
N ALA A 236 18.55 -0.01 -15.55
CA ALA A 236 18.54 -0.92 -16.70
C ALA A 236 18.61 -2.42 -16.36
N ASP A 237 19.14 -2.80 -15.19
CA ASP A 237 19.43 -4.20 -14.83
C ASP A 237 18.70 -4.70 -13.57
N MET A 238 17.69 -3.97 -13.08
CA MET A 238 16.96 -4.36 -11.87
C MET A 238 15.92 -5.46 -12.12
N GLU A 239 15.79 -6.39 -11.16
CA GLU A 239 14.66 -7.32 -11.11
C GLU A 239 13.33 -6.57 -11.03
N THR A 240 12.27 -7.12 -11.64
CA THR A 240 10.98 -6.44 -11.79
C THR A 240 10.37 -6.02 -10.45
N ASP A 241 10.39 -6.87 -9.44
CA ASP A 241 9.82 -6.58 -8.12
C ASP A 241 10.58 -5.43 -7.41
N ILE A 242 11.92 -5.42 -7.52
CA ILE A 242 12.76 -4.34 -6.97
C ILE A 242 12.51 -3.05 -7.73
N LEU A 243 12.39 -3.10 -9.06
CA LEU A 243 12.10 -1.94 -9.90
C LEU A 243 10.75 -1.30 -9.53
N GLU A 244 9.72 -2.11 -9.28
CA GLU A 244 8.41 -1.61 -8.83
C GLU A 244 8.52 -0.88 -7.48
N GLN A 245 9.21 -1.46 -6.50
CA GLN A 245 9.41 -0.85 -5.17
C GLN A 245 10.23 0.45 -5.24
N VAL A 246 11.34 0.45 -6.00
CA VAL A 246 12.16 1.64 -6.23
C VAL A 246 11.37 2.72 -6.96
N THR A 247 10.52 2.33 -7.92
CA THR A 247 9.64 3.28 -8.63
C THR A 247 8.66 3.92 -7.66
N LEU A 248 7.98 3.13 -6.84
CA LEU A 248 7.03 3.64 -5.84
C LEU A 248 7.69 4.62 -4.86
N LEU A 249 8.90 4.28 -4.38
CA LEU A 249 9.72 5.15 -3.55
C LEU A 249 10.05 6.49 -4.24
N ARG A 250 10.44 6.47 -5.53
CA ARG A 250 10.71 7.69 -6.31
C ARG A 250 9.45 8.54 -6.52
N LEU A 251 8.30 7.90 -6.74
CA LEU A 251 7.02 8.58 -6.91
C LEU A 251 6.56 9.24 -5.61
N ALA A 252 6.66 8.55 -4.46
CA ALA A 252 6.29 9.11 -3.16
C ALA A 252 7.17 10.32 -2.78
N GLU A 253 8.48 10.22 -3.00
CA GLU A 253 9.43 11.32 -2.79
C GLU A 253 9.06 12.54 -3.65
N ARG A 254 8.77 12.31 -4.94
CA ARG A 254 8.36 13.38 -5.86
C ARG A 254 7.04 14.00 -5.45
N LEU A 255 6.05 13.19 -5.07
CA LEU A 255 4.75 13.67 -4.62
C LEU A 255 4.88 14.59 -3.42
N HIS A 256 5.65 14.18 -2.40
CA HIS A 256 5.91 15.06 -1.26
C HIS A 256 6.62 16.36 -1.66
N ASN A 257 7.58 16.29 -2.58
CA ASN A 257 8.29 17.48 -3.06
C ASN A 257 7.37 18.44 -3.81
N MET A 258 6.39 17.94 -4.56
CA MET A 258 5.38 18.75 -5.24
C MET A 258 4.39 19.35 -4.25
N LYS A 259 3.99 18.62 -3.20
CA LYS A 259 3.12 19.14 -2.14
C LYS A 259 3.75 20.22 -1.27
N THR A 260 5.08 20.29 -1.21
CA THR A 260 5.84 21.28 -0.44
C THR A 260 6.61 22.27 -1.32
N ILE A 261 6.17 22.41 -2.58
CA ILE A 261 6.86 23.20 -3.60
C ILE A 261 6.83 24.71 -3.35
N GLU A 262 5.90 25.21 -2.55
CA GLU A 262 5.75 26.66 -2.31
C GLU A 262 6.94 27.30 -1.56
N TRP A 263 7.75 26.49 -0.88
CA TRP A 263 8.90 26.94 -0.09
C TRP A 263 10.18 27.16 -0.90
N ILE A 264 10.21 26.78 -2.19
CA ILE A 264 11.38 27.01 -3.05
C ILE A 264 11.13 28.18 -4.01
N ASP A 265 12.20 28.74 -4.58
CA ASP A 265 12.10 29.86 -5.51
C ASP A 265 11.43 29.49 -6.84
N GLU A 266 10.89 30.49 -7.54
CA GLU A 266 10.07 30.31 -8.75
C GLU A 266 10.80 29.52 -9.86
N GLU A 267 12.11 29.74 -10.04
CA GLU A 267 12.90 29.02 -11.04
C GLU A 267 12.97 27.53 -10.72
N GLN A 268 13.24 27.19 -9.45
CA GLN A 268 13.23 25.80 -8.98
C GLN A 268 11.84 25.17 -9.04
N ARG A 269 10.77 25.92 -8.75
CA ARG A 269 9.37 25.44 -8.86
C ARG A 269 9.05 25.00 -10.28
N LYS A 270 9.28 25.88 -11.26
CA LYS A 270 9.04 25.60 -12.69
C LYS A 270 9.85 24.40 -13.17
N LYS A 271 11.13 24.31 -12.77
CA LYS A 271 11.99 23.18 -13.11
C LYS A 271 11.45 21.86 -12.56
N ARG A 272 11.03 21.82 -11.29
CA ARG A 272 10.47 20.60 -10.67
C ARG A 272 9.12 20.21 -11.26
N ALA A 273 8.28 21.18 -11.60
CA ALA A 273 7.00 20.93 -12.26
C ALA A 273 7.21 20.33 -13.66
N ALA A 274 8.12 20.90 -14.46
CA ALA A 274 8.48 20.37 -15.76
C ALA A 274 9.05 18.93 -15.67
N GLU A 275 9.99 18.69 -14.75
CA GLU A 275 10.55 17.35 -14.51
C GLU A 275 9.46 16.35 -14.10
N THR A 276 8.49 16.79 -13.29
CA THR A 276 7.34 15.95 -12.87
C THR A 276 6.52 15.51 -14.09
N MET A 277 6.21 16.44 -14.99
CA MET A 277 5.45 16.16 -16.21
C MET A 277 6.21 15.24 -17.17
N GLU A 278 7.50 15.50 -17.39
CA GLU A 278 8.29 14.80 -18.40
C GLU A 278 8.76 13.41 -17.95
N ILE A 279 9.05 13.22 -16.66
CA ILE A 279 9.68 12.01 -16.15
C ILE A 279 8.74 11.22 -15.24
N PHE A 280 8.11 11.87 -14.27
CA PHE A 280 7.38 11.16 -13.21
C PHE A 280 5.97 10.76 -13.61
N LEU A 281 5.26 11.57 -14.42
CA LEU A 281 3.94 11.17 -14.92
C LEU A 281 3.98 9.91 -15.80
N PRO A 282 4.85 9.81 -16.83
CA PRO A 282 4.93 8.60 -17.63
C PRO A 282 5.35 7.39 -16.79
N LEU A 283 6.22 7.59 -15.79
CA LEU A 283 6.64 6.54 -14.88
C LEU A 283 5.49 6.03 -14.00
N ALA A 284 4.68 6.93 -13.45
CA ALA A 284 3.50 6.59 -12.66
C ALA A 284 2.45 5.84 -13.50
N GLU A 285 2.17 6.32 -14.71
CA GLU A 285 1.24 5.66 -15.64
C GLU A 285 1.72 4.26 -16.05
N LYS A 286 3.01 4.12 -16.39
CA LYS A 286 3.61 2.84 -16.78
C LYS A 286 3.55 1.79 -15.66
N THR A 287 3.63 2.22 -14.40
CA THR A 287 3.57 1.34 -13.23
C THR A 287 2.18 1.21 -12.64
N GLY A 288 1.14 1.73 -13.31
CA GLY A 288 -0.26 1.59 -12.88
C GLY A 288 -0.66 2.47 -11.69
N ASN A 289 0.16 3.45 -11.33
CA ASN A 289 -0.08 4.38 -10.24
C ASN A 289 -0.89 5.61 -10.69
N HIS A 290 -2.09 5.38 -11.22
CA HIS A 290 -2.90 6.41 -11.87
C HIS A 290 -3.31 7.56 -10.94
N GLU A 291 -3.67 7.26 -9.69
CA GLU A 291 -4.06 8.29 -8.71
C GLU A 291 -2.89 9.23 -8.37
N ILE A 292 -1.68 8.70 -8.27
CA ILE A 292 -0.47 9.52 -8.09
C ILE A 292 -0.22 10.38 -9.33
N ALA A 293 -0.38 9.79 -10.52
CA ALA A 293 -0.16 10.50 -11.78
C ALA A 293 -1.12 11.70 -11.89
N GLU A 294 -2.39 11.53 -11.54
CA GLU A 294 -3.37 12.64 -11.52
C GLU A 294 -2.97 13.73 -10.52
N GLU A 295 -2.64 13.36 -9.28
CA GLU A 295 -2.22 14.31 -8.24
C GLU A 295 -0.94 15.07 -8.62
N LEU A 296 0.08 14.36 -9.10
CA LEU A 296 1.34 14.96 -9.58
C LEU A 296 1.10 15.90 -10.75
N LYS A 297 0.17 15.55 -11.65
CA LYS A 297 -0.17 16.37 -12.81
C LYS A 297 -0.83 17.67 -12.36
N THR A 298 -1.82 17.60 -11.48
CA THR A 298 -2.48 18.80 -10.92
C THR A 298 -1.47 19.72 -10.25
N LEU A 299 -0.63 19.18 -9.36
CA LEU A 299 0.39 19.97 -8.68
C LEU A 299 1.43 20.57 -9.65
N ALA A 300 1.78 19.85 -10.72
CA ALA A 300 2.71 20.37 -11.72
C ALA A 300 2.08 21.50 -12.55
N GLU A 301 0.83 21.34 -13.00
CA GLU A 301 0.11 22.36 -13.79
C GLU A 301 -0.04 23.69 -13.03
N GLU A 302 -0.23 23.65 -11.71
CA GLU A 302 -0.30 24.84 -10.86
C GLU A 302 1.04 25.59 -10.69
N ASN A 303 2.15 24.98 -11.09
CA ASN A 303 3.51 25.45 -10.79
C ASN A 303 4.38 25.69 -12.05
N LEU A 304 3.80 25.60 -13.25
CA LEU A 304 4.44 25.89 -14.54
C LEU A 304 4.38 27.38 -14.91
#